data_AF-A0A1E3VPM4-F1
#
_entry.id   AF-A0A1E3VPM4-F1
#
_cell.length_a   1.000
_cell.length_b   1.000
_cell.length_c   1.000
_cell.angle_alpha   90.00
_cell.angle_beta   90.00
_cell.angle_gamma   90.00
#
_symmetry.space_group_name_H-M   'P 1'
#
loop_
_entity.id
_entity.type
_entity.pdbx_description
1 polymer ?
#
loop_
_entity_poly.entity_id
_entity_poly.type
_entity_poly.pdbx_seq_one_letter_code
_entity_poly.pdbx_strand_id
1 'polypeptide(L)'
;MRERIMISACMMLLMAGTAYAADEEQACVNELAKTETLVDQRVEAKALSEGEVEEVNLLLDEADALCTEGNYKKARETLATVGKMVAPAAPAQ
;
A
#
# COMPACT_ATOMS: atom_id res chain seq x y z
N MET A 1 -10.47 50.82 -27.43
CA MET A 1 -11.16 49.50 -27.32
C MET A 1 -10.06 48.44 -27.39
N ARG A 2 -9.35 48.04 -26.32
CA ARG A 2 -9.69 47.52 -24.99
C ARG A 2 -10.37 46.15 -24.95
N GLU A 3 -9.97 45.18 -25.76
CA GLU A 3 -10.39 43.78 -25.57
C GLU A 3 -9.34 42.78 -26.06
N ARG A 4 -8.31 42.54 -25.26
CA ARG A 4 -7.51 41.30 -25.27
C ARG A 4 -7.07 41.07 -23.83
N ILE A 5 -7.05 39.81 -23.39
CA ILE A 5 -6.77 39.35 -22.02
C ILE A 5 -8.03 39.21 -21.15
N MET A 6 -8.90 38.28 -21.52
CA MET A 6 -9.81 37.59 -20.62
C MET A 6 -9.94 36.17 -21.17
N ILE A 7 -9.99 35.16 -20.31
CA ILE A 7 -10.19 33.74 -20.63
C ILE A 7 -8.91 32.98 -21.02
N SER A 8 -7.92 32.94 -20.12
CA SER A 8 -7.01 31.77 -20.02
C SER A 8 -6.43 31.67 -18.60
N ALA A 9 -7.31 31.60 -17.60
CA ALA A 9 -6.91 31.45 -16.20
C ALA A 9 -7.69 30.37 -15.43
N CYS A 10 -8.71 29.76 -16.03
CA CYS A 10 -9.59 28.82 -15.32
C CYS A 10 -9.20 27.34 -15.45
N MET A 11 -8.18 26.97 -16.21
CA MET A 11 -7.78 25.56 -16.38
C MET A 11 -6.67 25.06 -15.43
N MET A 12 -6.08 25.90 -14.57
CA MET A 12 -5.01 25.46 -13.66
C MET A 12 -5.47 25.04 -12.25
N LEU A 13 -6.76 25.14 -11.91
CA LEU A 13 -7.24 24.93 -10.53
C LEU A 13 -7.76 23.52 -10.23
N LEU A 14 -7.83 22.61 -11.21
CA LEU A 14 -8.41 21.26 -11.03
C LEU A 14 -7.37 20.14 -10.81
N MET A 15 -6.07 20.42 -10.93
CA MET A 15 -5.01 19.41 -10.76
C MET A 15 -4.32 19.46 -9.39
N ALA A 16 -4.77 20.30 -8.45
CA ALA A 16 -4.17 20.39 -7.12
C ALA A 16 -4.69 19.34 -6.13
N GLY A 17 -5.79 18.64 -6.45
CA GLY A 17 -6.41 17.64 -5.57
C GLY A 17 -5.98 16.19 -5.80
N THR A 18 -5.39 15.88 -6.96
CA THR A 18 -5.01 14.50 -7.33
C THR A 18 -3.60 14.12 -6.89
N ALA A 19 -2.71 15.09 -6.62
CA ALA A 19 -1.33 14.82 -6.23
C ALA A 19 -1.26 14.04 -4.90
N TYR A 20 -2.05 14.43 -3.89
CA TYR A 20 -2.03 13.75 -2.58
C TYR A 20 -2.66 12.35 -2.58
N ALA A 21 -3.66 12.10 -3.42
CA ALA A 21 -4.24 10.76 -3.53
C ALA A 21 -3.28 9.79 -4.24
N ALA A 22 -2.58 10.26 -5.27
CA ALA A 22 -1.60 9.47 -6.02
C ALA A 22 -0.35 9.13 -5.18
N ASP A 23 0.12 10.04 -4.32
CA ASP A 23 1.24 9.78 -3.41
C ASP A 23 0.91 8.69 -2.37
N GLU A 24 -0.28 8.74 -1.76
CA GLU A 24 -0.69 7.73 -0.78
C GLU A 24 -0.97 6.36 -1.42
N GLU A 25 -1.57 6.34 -2.62
CA GLU A 25 -1.77 5.11 -3.41
C GLU A 25 -0.42 4.46 -3.73
N GLN A 26 0.52 5.23 -4.28
CA GLN A 26 1.86 4.74 -4.61
C GLN A 26 2.60 4.26 -3.37
N ALA A 27 2.46 4.95 -2.23
CA ALA A 27 3.04 4.50 -0.96
C ALA A 27 2.44 3.16 -0.50
N CYS A 28 1.12 3.00 -0.62
CA CYS A 28 0.41 1.78 -0.26
C CYS A 28 0.88 0.58 -1.10
N VAL A 29 0.91 0.74 -2.42
CA VAL A 29 1.38 -0.29 -3.36
C VAL A 29 2.85 -0.64 -3.11
N ASN A 30 3.69 0.37 -2.83
CA ASN A 30 5.10 0.13 -2.49
C ASN A 30 5.27 -0.64 -1.18
N GLU A 31 4.42 -0.41 -0.18
CA GLU A 31 4.44 -1.15 1.08
C GLU A 31 3.90 -2.58 0.92
N LEU A 32 2.86 -2.77 0.11
CA LEU A 32 2.34 -4.09 -0.25
C LEU A 32 3.43 -4.93 -0.91
N ALA A 33 4.06 -4.43 -1.97
CA ALA A 33 5.12 -5.15 -2.69
C ALA A 33 6.33 -5.52 -1.80
N LYS A 34 6.71 -4.64 -0.87
CA LYS A 34 7.76 -4.93 0.12
C LYS A 34 7.35 -6.06 1.07
N THR A 35 6.08 -6.05 1.48
CA THR A 35 5.54 -7.06 2.39
C THR A 35 5.44 -8.41 1.70
N GLU A 36 4.94 -8.46 0.46
CA GLU A 36 4.92 -9.66 -0.38
C GLU A 36 6.33 -10.26 -0.54
N THR A 37 7.33 -9.43 -0.86
CA THR A 37 8.72 -9.88 -0.97
C THR A 37 9.21 -10.52 0.34
N LEU A 38 8.82 -9.98 1.50
CA LEU A 38 9.20 -10.54 2.80
C LEU A 38 8.47 -11.88 3.06
N VAL A 39 7.19 -11.97 2.71
CA VAL A 39 6.39 -13.19 2.81
C VAL A 39 7.00 -14.29 1.94
N ASP A 40 7.33 -13.99 0.69
CA ASP A 40 7.98 -14.92 -0.24
C ASP A 40 9.27 -15.48 0.37
N GLN A 41 10.13 -14.62 0.90
CA GLN A 41 11.36 -15.05 1.59
C GLN A 41 11.08 -16.00 2.76
N ARG A 42 9.96 -15.81 3.48
CA ARG A 42 9.58 -16.71 4.59
C ARG A 42 8.98 -18.02 4.15
N VAL A 43 8.19 -18.00 3.09
CA VAL A 43 7.65 -19.21 2.47
C VAL A 43 8.80 -20.06 1.90
N GLU A 44 9.73 -19.45 1.18
CA GLU A 44 10.93 -20.11 0.66
C GLU A 44 11.80 -20.70 1.78
N ALA A 45 11.95 -19.97 2.89
CA ALA A 45 12.65 -20.45 4.08
C ALA A 45 11.89 -21.53 4.87
N LYS A 46 10.67 -21.90 4.47
CA LYS A 46 9.75 -22.78 5.20
C LYS A 46 9.55 -22.34 6.65
N ALA A 47 9.56 -21.03 6.87
CA ALA A 47 9.47 -20.41 8.19
C ALA A 47 8.02 -20.21 8.66
N LEU A 48 7.04 -20.45 7.79
CA LEU A 48 5.61 -20.36 8.05
C LEU A 48 4.96 -21.74 7.84
N SER A 49 4.00 -22.07 8.69
CA SER A 49 3.11 -23.21 8.49
C SER A 49 2.10 -22.95 7.37
N GLU A 50 1.49 -24.01 6.82
CA GLU A 50 0.48 -23.86 5.75
C GLU A 50 -0.69 -22.95 6.16
N GLY A 51 -1.14 -23.04 7.41
CA GLY A 51 -2.19 -22.16 7.94
C GLY A 51 -1.75 -20.71 8.07
N GLU A 52 -0.50 -20.46 8.47
CA GLU A 52 0.05 -19.09 8.50
C GLU A 52 0.23 -18.52 7.09
N VAL A 53 0.60 -19.34 6.11
CA VAL A 53 0.69 -18.92 4.70
C VAL A 53 -0.70 -18.55 4.15
N GLU A 54 -1.72 -19.35 4.43
CA GLU A 54 -3.10 -19.05 4.04
C GLU A 54 -3.59 -17.74 4.68
N GLU A 55 -3.37 -17.57 5.98
CA GLU A 55 -3.76 -16.35 6.70
C GLU A 55 -3.01 -15.11 6.19
N VAL A 56 -1.70 -15.22 5.94
CA VAL A 56 -0.90 -14.14 5.36
C VAL A 56 -1.40 -13.75 3.97
N ASN A 57 -1.72 -14.72 3.11
CA ASN A 57 -2.24 -14.44 1.76
C ASN A 57 -3.59 -13.73 1.82
N LEU A 58 -4.50 -14.16 2.72
CA LEU A 58 -5.78 -13.48 2.91
C LEU A 58 -5.60 -12.02 3.36
N LEU A 59 -4.65 -11.75 4.24
CA LEU A 59 -4.35 -10.39 4.69
C LEU A 59 -3.66 -9.54 3.61
N LEU A 60 -2.83 -10.14 2.74
CA LEU A 60 -2.25 -9.45 1.59
C LEU A 60 -3.35 -9.05 0.59
N ASP A 61 -4.27 -9.96 0.28
CA ASP A 61 -5.42 -9.69 -0.59
C ASP A 61 -6.32 -8.57 0.00
N GLU A 62 -6.56 -8.59 1.31
CA GLU A 62 -7.29 -7.52 2.00
C GLU A 62 -6.55 -6.18 1.92
N ALA A 63 -5.24 -6.17 2.11
CA ALA A 63 -4.44 -4.95 2.02
C ALA A 63 -4.45 -4.35 0.61
N ASP A 64 -4.36 -5.19 -0.44
CA ASP A 64 -4.46 -4.75 -1.84
C ASP A 64 -5.83 -4.12 -2.15
N ALA A 65 -6.92 -4.76 -1.71
CA ALA A 65 -8.26 -4.22 -1.84
C ALA A 65 -8.39 -2.86 -1.13
N LEU A 66 -7.85 -2.74 0.09
CA LEU A 66 -7.87 -1.49 0.86
C LEU A 66 -7.01 -0.39 0.20
N CYS A 67 -5.87 -0.72 -0.41
CA CYS A 67 -5.10 0.23 -1.22
C CYS A 67 -5.93 0.73 -2.41
N THR A 68 -6.59 -0.17 -3.13
CA THR A 68 -7.43 0.15 -4.30
C THR A 68 -8.66 0.99 -3.94
N GLU A 69 -9.26 0.76 -2.76
CA GLU A 69 -10.40 1.52 -2.24
C GLU A 69 -10.02 2.91 -1.68
N GLY A 70 -8.73 3.25 -1.65
CA GLY A 70 -8.24 4.48 -1.04
C GLY A 70 -8.23 4.46 0.50
N ASN A 71 -8.40 3.29 1.11
CA ASN A 71 -8.40 3.10 2.56
C ASN A 71 -7.00 2.82 3.11
N TYR A 72 -6.07 3.72 2.79
CA TYR A 72 -4.64 3.53 3.03
C TYR A 72 -4.29 3.31 4.50
N LYS A 73 -5.04 3.93 5.44
CA LYS A 73 -4.81 3.72 6.88
C LYS A 73 -5.04 2.26 7.28
N LYS A 74 -6.15 1.67 6.82
CA LYS A 74 -6.44 0.26 7.12
C LYS A 74 -5.48 -0.67 6.38
N ALA A 75 -5.16 -0.38 5.12
CA ALA A 75 -4.18 -1.16 4.36
C ALA A 75 -2.85 -1.25 5.12
N ARG A 76 -2.34 -0.13 5.63
CA ARG A 76 -1.12 -0.10 6.46
C ARG A 76 -1.24 -0.88 7.77
N GLU A 77 -2.39 -0.85 8.42
CA GLU A 77 -2.65 -1.65 9.63
C GLU A 77 -2.67 -3.16 9.33
N THR A 78 -3.26 -3.55 8.19
CA THR A 78 -3.26 -4.93 7.69
C THR A 78 -1.86 -5.39 7.33
N LEU A 79 -1.09 -4.61 6.55
CA LEU A 79 0.31 -4.90 6.21
C LEU A 79 1.22 -4.98 7.45
N ALA A 80 0.99 -4.14 8.46
CA ALA A 80 1.72 -4.22 9.73
C ALA A 80 1.39 -5.50 10.51
N THR A 81 0.19 -6.06 10.34
CA THR A 81 -0.20 -7.34 10.92
C THR A 81 0.53 -8.48 10.22
N VAL A 82 0.54 -8.48 8.88
CA VAL A 82 1.34 -9.44 8.08
C VAL A 82 2.81 -9.38 8.50
N GLY A 83 3.39 -8.18 8.59
CA GLY A 83 4.78 -7.98 8.99
C GLY A 83 5.13 -8.57 10.36
N LYS A 84 4.18 -8.62 11.31
CA LYS A 84 4.36 -9.28 12.62
C LYS A 84 4.31 -10.80 12.52
N MET A 85 3.44 -11.33 11.67
CA MET A 85 3.34 -12.77 11.43
C MET A 85 4.60 -13.31 10.74
N VAL A 86 5.15 -12.53 9.80
CA VAL A 86 6.38 -12.89 9.08
C VAL A 86 7.65 -12.33 9.72
N ALA A 87 7.57 -11.74 10.91
CA ALA A 87 8.74 -11.26 11.63
C ALA A 87 9.68 -12.44 11.98
N PRO A 88 10.99 -12.21 12.11
CA PRO A 88 11.89 -13.29 12.52
C PRO A 88 11.51 -13.68 13.94
N ALA A 89 11.34 -14.98 14.20
CA ALA A 89 11.36 -15.45 15.58
C ALA A 89 12.66 -14.93 16.21
N ALA A 90 12.55 -14.26 17.36
CA ALA A 90 13.70 -13.69 18.04
C ALA A 90 14.79 -14.76 18.15
N PRO A 91 16.06 -14.44 17.84
CA PRO A 91 17.13 -15.42 17.93
C PRO A 91 17.13 -16.01 19.34
N ALA A 92 17.02 -17.34 19.43
CA ALA A 92 17.22 -18.05 20.68
C ALA A 92 18.60 -17.67 21.21
N GLN A 93 18.64 -17.03 22.38
CA GLN A 93 19.85 -16.61 23.07
C GLN A 93 20.72 -17.80 23.45
#